data_AF-G9ELL6-F1
#
_entry.id   AF-G9ELL6-F1
#
_cell.length_a   1.000
_cell.length_b   1.000
_cell.length_c   1.000
_cell.angle_alpha   90.00
_cell.angle_beta   90.00
_cell.angle_gamma   90.00
#
_symmetry.space_group_name_H-M   'P 1'
#
loop_
_entity.id
_entity.type
_entity.pdbx_description
1 polymer ?
#
loop_
_entity_poly.entity_id
_entity_poly.type
_entity_poly.pdbx_seq_one_letter_code
_entity_poly.pdbx_strand_id
1 'polypeptide(L)'
;MEFAKKEWTEGLGRFSDEVLNQAILTCRDHCDMPPSLPQMISFCRDIKRRNTFYVSDEAHQPASRVVVEENIRQCKAYLLK
;
A
#
# COMPACT_ATOMS: atom_id res chain seq x y z
N MET A 1 4.86 30.96 -14.26
CA MET A 1 4.41 29.55 -14.21
C MET A 1 5.56 28.56 -14.06
N GLU A 2 6.77 28.90 -14.51
CA GLU A 2 7.94 28.02 -14.44
C GLU A 2 8.35 27.62 -13.01
N PHE A 3 8.23 28.54 -12.05
CA PHE A 3 8.46 28.21 -10.64
C PHE A 3 7.55 27.06 -10.17
N ALA A 4 6.24 27.17 -10.38
CA ALA A 4 5.31 26.12 -9.97
C ALA A 4 5.61 24.78 -10.65
N LYS A 5 5.88 24.77 -11.96
CA LYS A 5 6.26 23.53 -12.66
C LYS A 5 7.51 22.89 -12.07
N LYS A 6 8.53 23.71 -11.76
CA LYS A 6 9.78 23.27 -11.14
C LYS A 6 9.51 22.65 -9.76
N GLU A 7 8.82 23.36 -8.88
CA GLU A 7 8.50 22.88 -7.52
C GLU A 7 7.71 21.57 -7.55
N TRP A 8 6.74 21.44 -8.46
CA TRP A 8 5.94 20.22 -8.60
C TRP A 8 6.78 19.06 -9.13
N THR A 9 7.64 19.31 -10.12
CA THR A 9 8.54 18.29 -10.68
C THR A 9 9.52 17.79 -9.61
N GLU A 10 10.14 18.70 -8.86
CA GLU A 10 11.08 18.37 -7.79
C GLU A 10 10.38 17.67 -6.61
N GLY A 11 9.21 18.17 -6.19
CA GLY A 11 8.48 17.64 -5.05
C GLY A 11 7.95 16.21 -5.27
N LEU A 12 7.52 15.92 -6.50
CA LEU A 12 6.88 14.65 -6.88
C LEU A 12 7.84 13.65 -7.54
N GLY A 13 9.02 14.07 -8.02
CA GLY A 13 9.97 13.20 -8.72
C GLY A 13 10.49 11.99 -7.93
N ARG A 14 10.24 11.94 -6.61
CA ARG A 14 10.56 10.80 -5.74
C ARG A 14 9.54 9.65 -5.77
N PHE A 15 8.39 9.85 -6.42
CA PHE A 15 7.31 8.86 -6.51
C PHE A 15 7.28 8.24 -7.90
N SER A 16 6.87 6.97 -8.01
CA SER A 16 6.68 6.33 -9.31
C SER A 16 5.43 6.85 -10.01
N ASP A 17 5.41 6.73 -11.34
CA ASP A 17 4.25 7.11 -12.16
C ASP A 17 2.97 6.39 -11.73
N GLU A 18 3.08 5.14 -11.28
CA GLU A 18 1.94 4.38 -10.74
C GLU A 18 1.33 5.04 -9.50
N VAL A 19 2.18 5.44 -8.53
CA VAL A 19 1.72 6.14 -7.32
C VAL A 19 1.12 7.50 -7.68
N LEU A 20 1.73 8.22 -8.61
CA LEU A 20 1.24 9.53 -9.06
C LEU A 20 -0.12 9.42 -9.75
N ASN A 21 -0.28 8.48 -10.68
CA ASN A 21 -1.54 8.25 -11.39
C ASN A 21 -2.66 7.87 -10.41
N GLN A 22 -2.37 6.99 -9.45
CA GLN A 22 -3.35 6.62 -8.43
C GLN A 22 -3.74 7.83 -7.55
N ALA A 23 -2.77 8.66 -7.17
CA ALA A 23 -3.02 9.87 -6.39
C ALA A 23 -3.89 10.87 -7.18
N ILE A 24 -3.60 11.07 -8.47
CA ILE A 24 -4.35 11.95 -9.37
C ILE A 24 -5.81 11.48 -9.49
N LEU A 25 -6.03 10.19 -9.73
CA LEU A 25 -7.39 9.61 -9.81
C LEU A 25 -8.14 9.78 -8.48
N THR A 26 -7.48 9.49 -7.36
CA THR A 26 -8.08 9.65 -6.02
C THR A 26 -8.48 11.11 -5.77
N CYS A 27 -7.62 12.07 -6.12
CA CYS A 27 -7.93 13.49 -5.95
C CYS A 27 -9.09 13.93 -6.85
N ARG A 28 -9.10 13.48 -8.11
CA ARG A 28 -10.18 13.79 -9.07
C ARG A 28 -11.54 13.31 -8.58
N ASP A 29 -11.59 12.12 -8.00
CA ASP A 29 -12.84 11.46 -7.65
C ASP A 29 -13.36 11.84 -6.26
N HIS A 30 -12.48 12.33 -5.36
CA HIS A 30 -12.83 12.52 -3.94
C HIS A 30 -12.49 13.89 -3.34
N CYS A 31 -11.72 14.74 -4.03
CA CYS A 31 -11.42 16.08 -3.52
C CYS A 31 -12.33 17.13 -4.18
N ASP A 32 -12.95 17.98 -3.35
CA ASP A 32 -13.76 19.10 -3.84
C ASP A 32 -12.93 20.13 -4.63
N MET A 33 -11.62 20.20 -4.35
CA MET A 33 -10.69 21.15 -4.96
C MET A 33 -9.36 20.47 -5.34
N PRO A 34 -8.64 20.98 -6.35
CA PRO A 34 -7.31 20.49 -6.70
C PRO A 34 -6.37 20.55 -5.49
N PRO A 35 -5.57 19.50 -5.24
CA PRO A 35 -4.69 19.45 -4.08
C PRO A 35 -3.56 20.46 -4.21
N SER A 36 -3.15 21.04 -3.08
CA SER A 36 -1.84 21.70 -2.99
C SER A 36 -0.70 20.68 -3.10
N LEU A 37 0.50 21.14 -3.49
CA LEU A 37 1.67 20.27 -3.59
C LEU A 37 1.94 19.47 -2.29
N PRO A 38 1.88 20.06 -1.07
CA PRO A 38 2.03 19.29 0.17
C PRO A 38 0.97 18.21 0.37
N GLN A 39 -0.30 18.47 -0.01
CA GLN A 39 -1.38 17.49 0.05
C GLN A 39 -1.13 16.34 -0.93
N MET A 40 -0.74 16.65 -2.17
CA MET A 40 -0.40 15.64 -3.18
C MET A 40 0.75 14.74 -2.71
N ILE A 41 1.80 15.31 -2.13
CA ILE A 41 2.92 14.56 -1.56
C ILE A 41 2.41 13.63 -0.42
N SER A 42 1.46 14.08 0.39
CA SER A 42 0.86 13.25 1.44
C SER A 42 0.09 12.06 0.86
N PHE A 43 -0.75 12.28 -0.16
CA PHE A 43 -1.48 11.20 -0.83
C PHE A 43 -0.54 10.17 -1.44
N CYS A 44 0.53 10.62 -2.10
CA CYS A 44 1.54 9.73 -2.66
C CYS A 44 2.24 8.88 -1.59
N ARG A 45 2.57 9.47 -0.43
CA ARG A 45 3.12 8.72 0.72
C ARG A 45 2.15 7.69 1.25
N ASP A 46 0.87 8.05 1.38
CA ASP A 46 -0.15 7.16 1.90
C ASP A 46 -0.40 5.97 0.96
N ILE A 47 -0.44 6.22 -0.36
CA ILE A 47 -0.55 5.17 -1.38
C ILE A 47 0.66 4.26 -1.35
N LYS A 48 1.88 4.83 -1.35
CA LYS A 48 3.11 4.05 -1.25
C LYS A 48 3.08 3.16 -0.01
N ARG A 49 2.76 3.73 1.17
CA ARG A 49 2.67 2.98 2.42
C ARG A 49 1.65 1.85 2.35
N ARG A 50 0.46 2.06 1.76
CA ARG A 50 -0.55 1.00 1.58
C ARG A 50 -0.07 -0.12 0.68
N ASN A 51 0.75 0.18 -0.33
CA ASN A 51 1.25 -0.81 -1.28
C ASN A 51 2.55 -1.48 -0.83
N THR A 52 3.24 -0.93 0.19
CA THR A 52 4.44 -1.55 0.75
C THR A 52 4.00 -2.52 1.84
N PHE A 53 3.66 -3.75 1.46
CA PHE A 53 3.56 -4.85 2.40
C PHE A 53 4.94 -5.45 2.63
N TYR A 54 5.24 -5.81 3.89
CA TYR A 54 6.41 -6.62 4.17
C TYR A 54 6.17 -8.02 3.61
N VAL A 55 6.75 -8.30 2.45
CA VAL A 55 6.90 -9.66 1.95
C VAL A 55 8.25 -10.13 2.48
N SER A 56 8.23 -11.10 3.40
CA SER A 56 9.47 -11.77 3.78
C SER A 56 10.03 -12.43 2.53
N ASP A 57 11.28 -12.12 2.19
CA ASP A 57 12.03 -12.80 1.12
C ASP A 57 12.38 -14.25 1.49
N GLU A 58 12.08 -14.66 2.72
CA GLU A 58 12.29 -16.03 3.16
C GLU A 58 11.37 -16.98 2.38
N ALA A 59 11.99 -17.92 1.67
CA ALA A 59 11.29 -19.01 1.03
C ALA A 59 10.39 -19.69 2.05
N HIS A 60 9.09 -19.76 1.75
CA HIS A 60 8.08 -20.36 2.62
C HIS A 60 8.55 -21.74 3.12
N GLN A 61 8.74 -21.86 4.43
CA GLN A 61 9.01 -23.14 5.08
C GLN A 61 7.69 -23.71 5.61
N PRO A 62 7.21 -24.84 5.06
CA PRO A 62 6.01 -25.50 5.58
C PRO A 62 6.22 -25.92 7.03
N ALA A 63 5.20 -25.75 7.87
CA ALA A 63 5.23 -26.28 9.23
C ALA A 63 5.29 -27.81 9.24
N SER A 64 5.80 -28.39 10.33
CA SER A 64 5.83 -29.84 10.52
C SER A 64 4.43 -30.45 10.35
N ARG A 65 4.31 -31.49 9.52
CA ARG A 65 3.04 -32.15 9.20
C ARG A 65 2.26 -32.58 10.45
N VAL A 66 2.98 -33.11 11.44
CA VAL A 66 2.40 -33.57 12.71
C VAL A 66 1.75 -32.42 13.48
N VAL A 67 2.40 -31.26 13.50
CA VAL A 67 1.88 -30.05 14.17
C VAL A 67 0.64 -29.54 13.44
N VAL A 68 0.66 -29.53 12.11
CA VAL A 68 -0.48 -29.09 11.29
C VAL A 68 -1.70 -30.00 11.51
N GLU A 69 -1.50 -31.32 11.45
CA GLU A 69 -2.58 -32.31 11.65
C GLU A 69 -3.21 -32.18 13.04
N GLU A 70 -2.40 -32.02 14.09
CA GLU A 70 -2.89 -31.86 15.46
C GLU A 70 -3.72 -30.59 15.63
N ASN A 71 -3.24 -29.45 15.13
CA ASN A 71 -3.97 -28.19 15.23
C ASN A 71 -5.28 -28.21 14.43
N ILE A 72 -5.27 -28.79 13.22
CA ILE A 72 -6.49 -28.95 12.42
C ILE A 72 -7.53 -29.81 13.15
N ARG A 73 -7.09 -30.89 13.80
CA ARG A 73 -7.96 -31.76 14.60
C ARG A 73 -8.62 -31.01 15.75
N GLN A 74 -7.85 -30.22 16.50
CA GLN A 74 -8.35 -29.38 17.59
C GLN A 74 -9.39 -28.36 17.07
N CYS A 75 -9.08 -27.64 15.98
CA CYS A 75 -10.00 -26.68 15.39
C CYS A 75 -11.33 -27.34 14.97
N LYS A 76 -11.27 -28.50 14.32
CA LYS A 76 -12.47 -29.26 13.95
C LYS A 76 -13.30 -29.67 15.17
N ALA A 77 -12.66 -30.11 16.24
CA ALA A 77 -13.35 -30.49 17.48
C ALA A 77 -14.04 -29.30 18.17
N TYR A 78 -13.47 -28.09 18.08
CA TYR A 78 -14.08 -26.88 18.61
C TYR A 78 -15.24 -26.36 17.75
N LEU A 79 -15.12 -26.46 16.43
CA LEU A 79 -16.11 -25.91 15.49
C LEU A 79 -17.32 -26.83 15.26
N LEU A 80 -17.17 -28.14 15.45
CA LEU A 80 -18.22 -29.14 15.24
C LEU A 80 -18.92 -29.57 16.54
N LYS A 81 -18.89 -28.70 17.56
CA LYS A 81 -19.59 -28.91 18.82
C LYS A 81 -21.07 -28.51 18.76
#